data_AF-A0A0A0NGN6-F1
#
_entry.id   AF-A0A0A0NGN6-F1
#
_cell.length_a   1.000
_cell.length_b   1.000
_cell.length_c   1.000
_cell.angle_alpha   90.00
_cell.angle_beta   90.00
_cell.angle_gamma   90.00
#
_symmetry.space_group_name_H-M   'P 1'
#
loop_
_entity.id
_entity.type
_entity.pdbx_description
1 polymer ?
#
loop_
_entity_poly.entity_id
_entity_poly.type
_entity_poly.pdbx_seq_one_letter_code
_entity_poly.pdbx_strand_id
1 'polypeptide(L)'
;MADLIFEDVRALDDRPLAFFGHSMGAVLAFEVTRRLEEKDGISPRWLFASARPAPSRHRDEKLRTDDAQLIADLKALNGPNSGIFADEDALRVILPAIRSDYKAIEGYVVTPDTRVTCPISTVIGVSDERVTSDEAEDWGKHTTGDFELMVFPGGHFYLTEQLPDVARFVAERISQ
;
A
#
# COMPACT_ATOMS: atom_id res chain seq x y z
N MET A 1 -6.84 9.40 9.32
CA MET A 1 -6.87 9.24 7.85
C MET A 1 -7.78 8.07 7.46
N ALA A 2 -7.53 6.84 7.91
CA ALA A 2 -8.41 5.70 7.62
C ALA A 2 -9.89 5.92 8.01
N ASP A 3 -10.16 6.61 9.13
CA ASP A 3 -11.55 6.92 9.51
C ASP A 3 -12.26 7.84 8.50
N LEU A 4 -11.54 8.81 7.90
CA LEU A 4 -12.12 9.70 6.90
C LEU A 4 -12.43 8.94 5.61
N ILE A 5 -11.48 8.12 5.14
CA ILE A 5 -11.68 7.28 3.95
C ILE A 5 -12.82 6.29 4.17
N PHE A 6 -12.92 5.72 5.37
CA PHE A 6 -14.02 4.84 5.75
C PHE A 6 -15.38 5.54 5.62
N GLU A 7 -15.54 6.77 6.14
CA GLU A 7 -16.80 7.51 5.99
C GLU A 7 -17.08 7.88 4.52
N ASP A 8 -16.06 8.27 3.74
CA ASP A 8 -16.20 8.59 2.32
C ASP A 8 -16.64 7.36 1.51
N VAL A 9 -16.08 6.18 1.81
CA VAL A 9 -16.45 4.92 1.15
C VAL A 9 -17.88 4.52 1.49
N ARG A 10 -18.33 4.72 2.74
CA ARG A 10 -19.73 4.44 3.14
C ARG A 10 -20.76 5.31 2.42
N ALA A 11 -20.34 6.47 1.93
CA ALA A 11 -21.20 7.36 1.16
C ALA A 11 -21.31 6.96 -0.33
N LEU A 12 -20.55 5.95 -0.79
CA LEU A 12 -20.68 5.38 -2.13
C LEU A 12 -21.96 4.54 -2.26
N ASP A 13 -22.28 4.15 -3.49
CA ASP A 13 -23.41 3.26 -3.77
C ASP A 13 -23.11 1.80 -3.39
N ASP A 14 -24.15 0.96 -3.35
CA ASP A 14 -24.10 -0.45 -2.89
C ASP A 14 -23.36 -1.41 -3.85
N ARG A 15 -22.43 -0.91 -4.67
CA ARG A 15 -21.64 -1.76 -5.56
C ARG A 15 -20.55 -2.50 -4.78
N PRO A 16 -20.14 -3.70 -5.24
CA PRO A 16 -19.04 -4.42 -4.62
C PRO A 16 -17.75 -3.58 -4.62
N LEU A 17 -17.09 -3.53 -3.46
CA LEU A 17 -15.85 -2.78 -3.27
C LEU A 17 -14.63 -3.68 -3.48
N ALA A 18 -13.55 -3.10 -4.00
CA ALA A 18 -12.22 -3.68 -3.94
C ALA A 18 -11.22 -2.54 -3.71
N PHE A 19 -10.16 -2.79 -2.95
CA PHE A 19 -9.16 -1.77 -2.64
C PHE A 19 -7.81 -2.12 -3.22
N PHE A 20 -7.17 -1.17 -3.89
CA PHE A 20 -5.77 -1.24 -4.26
C PHE A 20 -5.02 -0.13 -3.54
N GLY A 21 -4.01 -0.51 -2.76
CA GLY A 21 -3.19 0.43 -2.00
C GLY A 21 -1.71 0.19 -2.25
N HIS A 22 -0.98 1.24 -2.62
CA HIS A 22 0.47 1.18 -2.82
C HIS A 22 1.22 1.84 -1.66
N SER A 23 2.25 1.18 -1.13
CA SER A 23 3.06 1.66 0.00
C SER A 23 2.17 2.05 1.19
N MET A 24 2.11 3.33 1.60
CA MET A 24 1.16 3.79 2.62
C MET A 24 -0.31 3.45 2.28
N GLY A 25 -0.69 3.51 1.01
CA GLY A 25 -2.04 3.18 0.57
C GLY A 25 -2.44 1.74 0.95
N ALA A 26 -1.49 0.80 1.02
CA ALA A 26 -1.77 -0.58 1.43
C ALA A 26 -2.22 -0.65 2.90
N VAL A 27 -1.58 0.15 3.77
CA VAL A 27 -1.95 0.26 5.19
C VAL A 27 -3.35 0.86 5.32
N LEU A 28 -3.64 1.93 4.58
CA LEU A 28 -4.95 2.57 4.61
C LEU A 28 -6.05 1.65 4.08
N ALA A 29 -5.79 0.97 2.97
CA ALA A 29 -6.72 0.00 2.41
C ALA A 29 -7.04 -1.12 3.40
N PHE A 30 -6.03 -1.67 4.08
CA PHE A 30 -6.24 -2.68 5.14
C PHE A 30 -7.09 -2.15 6.29
N GLU A 31 -6.78 -0.95 6.80
CA GLU A 31 -7.50 -0.35 7.92
C GLU A 31 -8.94 0.06 7.58
N VAL A 32 -9.20 0.44 6.32
CA VAL A 32 -10.55 0.71 5.82
C VAL A 32 -11.33 -0.60 5.65
N THR A 33 -10.73 -1.64 5.05
CA THR A 33 -11.31 -2.99 4.99
C THR A 33 -11.71 -3.48 6.37
N ARG A 34 -10.81 -3.40 7.35
CA ARG A 34 -11.06 -3.83 8.73
C ARG A 34 -12.25 -3.09 9.34
N ARG A 35 -12.35 -1.78 9.15
CA ARG A 35 -13.48 -0.98 9.66
C ARG A 35 -14.81 -1.34 9.00
N LEU A 36 -14.83 -1.57 7.69
CA LEU A 36 -16.03 -2.00 6.97
C LEU A 36 -16.54 -3.34 7.49
N GLU A 37 -15.62 -4.29 7.72
CA GLU A 37 -15.98 -5.60 8.28
C GLU A 37 -16.44 -5.50 9.74
N GLU A 38 -15.71 -4.79 10.59
CA GLU A 38 -16.01 -4.68 12.03
C GLU A 38 -17.29 -3.88 12.32
N LYS A 39 -17.54 -2.78 11.58
CA LYS A 39 -18.62 -1.83 11.89
C LYS A 39 -19.88 -2.04 11.06
N ASP A 40 -19.71 -2.38 9.79
CA ASP A 40 -20.83 -2.47 8.84
C ASP A 40 -21.09 -3.91 8.38
N GLY A 41 -20.22 -4.87 8.71
CA GLY A 41 -20.32 -6.25 8.24
C GLY A 41 -20.09 -6.41 6.73
N ILE A 42 -19.51 -5.38 6.09
CA ILE A 42 -19.23 -5.37 4.65
C ILE A 42 -17.79 -5.81 4.44
N SER A 43 -17.60 -6.93 3.75
CA SER A 43 -16.27 -7.36 3.30
C SER A 43 -16.06 -6.95 1.83
N PRO A 44 -15.01 -6.18 1.51
CA PRO A 44 -14.60 -5.95 0.14
C PRO A 44 -14.31 -7.27 -0.57
N ARG A 45 -14.54 -7.29 -1.89
CA ARG A 45 -14.27 -8.45 -2.75
C ARG A 45 -12.79 -8.82 -2.74
N TRP A 46 -11.92 -7.82 -2.66
CA TRP A 46 -10.48 -8.02 -2.70
C TRP A 46 -9.71 -6.82 -2.13
N LEU A 47 -8.60 -7.12 -1.46
CA LEU A 47 -7.60 -6.14 -1.03
C LEU A 47 -6.26 -6.43 -1.72
N PHE A 48 -5.73 -5.45 -2.45
CA PHE A 48 -4.41 -5.49 -3.05
C PHE A 48 -3.45 -4.62 -2.24
N ALA A 49 -2.52 -5.26 -1.52
CA ALA A 49 -1.46 -4.62 -0.76
C ALA A 49 -0.18 -4.56 -1.59
N SER A 50 0.10 -3.41 -2.21
CA SER A 50 1.23 -3.23 -3.13
C SER A 50 2.42 -2.56 -2.42
N ALA A 51 3.62 -3.10 -2.63
CA ALA A 51 4.91 -2.56 -2.17
C ALA A 51 4.89 -2.12 -0.69
N ARG A 52 4.34 -2.97 0.18
CA ARG A 52 4.34 -2.72 1.62
C ARG A 52 4.55 -4.02 2.40
N PRO A 53 5.40 -4.05 3.44
CA PRO A 53 5.46 -5.16 4.39
C PRO A 53 4.12 -5.39 5.08
N ALA A 54 3.90 -6.61 5.57
CA ALA A 54 2.71 -6.93 6.36
C ALA A 54 2.53 -5.97 7.56
N PRO A 55 1.29 -5.64 7.94
CA PRO A 55 1.03 -4.63 8.98
C PRO A 55 1.52 -5.03 10.38
N SER A 56 1.87 -6.30 10.62
CA SER A 56 2.55 -6.74 11.85
C SER A 56 4.08 -6.61 11.83
N ARG A 57 4.68 -6.32 10.66
CA ARG A 57 6.14 -6.18 10.54
C ARG A 57 6.55 -4.79 11.01
N HIS A 58 7.23 -4.75 12.15
CA HIS A 58 7.82 -3.51 12.65
C HIS A 58 9.02 -3.12 11.79
N ARG A 59 9.04 -1.86 11.34
CA ARG A 59 10.25 -1.25 10.78
C ARG A 59 10.76 -0.14 11.68
N ASP A 60 12.04 -0.24 11.99
CA ASP A 60 12.79 0.86 12.57
C ASP A 60 13.20 1.85 11.46
N GLU A 61 12.20 2.30 10.69
CA GLU A 61 12.37 3.33 9.67
C GLU A 61 12.47 4.66 10.40
N LYS A 62 13.66 5.01 10.89
CA LYS A 62 13.92 6.36 11.41
C LYS A 62 13.58 7.36 10.30
N LEU A 63 12.56 8.18 10.53
CA LEU A 63 12.25 9.28 9.64
C LEU A 63 13.48 10.14 9.39
N ARG A 64 13.85 10.24 8.12
CA ARG A 64 14.89 11.17 7.71
C ARG A 64 14.30 12.56 7.79
N THR A 65 14.82 13.37 8.71
CA THR A 65 14.30 14.71 8.97
C THR A 65 14.85 15.77 8.03
N ASP A 66 15.81 15.41 7.18
CA ASP A 66 16.42 16.32 6.21
C ASP A 66 15.73 16.23 4.84
N ASP A 67 15.41 17.40 4.27
CA ASP A 67 14.70 17.51 2.98
C ASP A 67 15.55 16.99 1.83
N ALA A 68 16.86 17.26 1.81
CA ALA A 68 17.73 16.80 0.74
C ALA A 68 17.83 15.27 0.75
N GLN A 69 17.88 14.66 1.93
CA GLN A 69 17.87 13.21 2.06
C GLN A 69 16.53 12.59 1.68
N LEU A 70 15.39 13.22 2.02
CA LEU A 70 14.07 12.75 1.60
C LEU A 70 13.90 12.84 0.07
N ILE A 71 14.37 13.93 -0.55
CA ILE A 71 14.38 14.07 -2.01
C ILE A 71 15.26 12.98 -2.65
N ALA A 72 16.46 12.74 -2.10
CA ALA A 72 17.35 11.70 -2.60
C ALA A 72 16.71 10.31 -2.52
N ASP A 73 16.00 10.02 -1.43
CA ASP A 73 15.28 8.75 -1.26
C ASP A 73 14.13 8.61 -2.25
N LEU A 74 13.34 9.66 -2.45
CA LEU A 74 12.24 9.67 -3.41
C LEU A 74 12.76 9.49 -4.85
N LYS A 75 13.87 10.14 -5.21
CA LYS A 75 14.53 9.97 -6.50
C LYS A 75 15.09 8.55 -6.68
N ALA A 76 15.66 7.97 -5.63
CA ALA A 76 16.17 6.60 -5.65
C ALA A 76 15.05 5.56 -5.83
N LEU A 77 13.91 5.77 -5.16
CA LEU A 77 12.77 4.84 -5.24
C LEU A 77 12.15 4.80 -6.64
N ASN A 78 12.06 5.96 -7.31
CA ASN A 78 11.26 6.12 -8.52
C ASN A 78 12.07 5.90 -9.82
N GLY A 79 13.37 5.61 -9.69
CA GLY A 79 14.28 5.40 -10.80
C GLY A 79 14.54 6.67 -11.64
N PRO A 80 15.55 6.63 -12.52
CA PRO A 80 16.02 7.80 -13.27
C PRO A 80 15.01 8.38 -14.29
N ASN A 81 13.89 7.70 -14.57
CA ASN A 81 12.95 8.06 -15.64
C ASN A 81 11.63 8.67 -15.15
N SER A 82 11.45 8.88 -13.85
CA SER A 82 10.19 9.42 -13.33
C SER A 82 10.13 10.95 -13.41
N GLY A 83 9.30 11.46 -14.33
CA GLY A 83 9.15 12.91 -14.55
C GLY A 83 8.60 13.70 -13.35
N ILE A 84 7.98 13.02 -12.38
CA ILE A 84 7.37 13.64 -11.18
C ILE A 84 8.42 14.27 -10.25
N PHE A 85 9.64 13.71 -10.22
CA PHE A 85 10.72 14.16 -9.33
C PHE A 85 11.82 14.95 -10.05
N ALA A 86 11.57 15.36 -11.29
CA ALA A 86 12.53 16.11 -12.09
C ALA A 86 12.66 17.58 -11.67
N ASP A 87 11.61 18.17 -11.08
CA ASP A 87 11.57 19.55 -10.60
C ASP A 87 11.68 19.59 -9.06
N GLU A 88 12.84 19.97 -8.56
CA GLU A 88 13.10 20.04 -7.11
C GLU A 88 12.27 21.10 -6.38
N ASP A 89 11.91 22.20 -7.06
CA ASP A 89 11.09 23.25 -6.45
C ASP A 89 9.64 22.77 -6.30
N ALA A 90 9.12 22.04 -7.30
CA ALA A 90 7.83 21.37 -7.19
C ALA A 90 7.83 20.30 -6.07
N LEU A 91 8.93 19.55 -5.93
CA LEU A 91 9.05 18.57 -4.84
C LEU A 91 9.02 19.22 -3.47
N ARG A 92 9.73 20.33 -3.27
CA ARG A 92 9.76 21.06 -1.99
C ARG A 92 8.37 21.51 -1.53
N VAL A 93 7.45 21.78 -2.46
CA VAL A 93 6.06 22.12 -2.14
C VAL A 93 5.30 20.93 -1.53
N ILE A 94 5.56 19.70 -1.99
CA ILE A 94 4.86 18.48 -1.53
C ILE A 94 5.58 17.76 -0.39
N LEU A 95 6.87 18.06 -0.12
CA LEU A 95 7.64 17.45 0.97
C LEU A 95 6.95 17.52 2.35
N PRO A 96 6.28 18.61 2.76
CA PRO A 96 5.57 18.64 4.04
C PRO A 96 4.46 17.59 4.14
N ALA A 97 3.71 17.38 3.05
CA ALA A 97 2.65 16.36 2.99
C ALA A 97 3.26 14.95 3.02
N ILE A 98 4.27 14.69 2.20
CA ILE A 98 5.00 13.40 2.20
C ILE A 98 5.56 13.09 3.59
N ARG A 99 6.17 14.08 4.25
CA ARG A 99 6.70 13.90 5.60
C ARG A 99 5.61 13.63 6.63
N SER A 100 4.46 14.29 6.51
CA SER A 100 3.29 14.03 7.36
C SER A 100 2.78 12.59 7.17
N ASP A 101 2.75 12.12 5.93
CA ASP A 101 2.32 10.77 5.58
C ASP A 101 3.30 9.71 6.13
N TYR A 102 4.60 9.93 5.94
CA TYR A 102 5.63 9.06 6.50
C TYR A 102 5.56 9.04 8.04
N LYS A 103 5.30 10.17 8.70
CA LYS A 103 5.05 10.24 10.14
C LYS A 103 3.79 9.49 10.56
N ALA A 104 2.72 9.57 9.77
CA ALA A 104 1.47 8.92 10.09
C ALA A 104 1.56 7.38 10.03
N ILE A 105 2.46 6.85 9.19
CA ILE A 105 2.74 5.41 9.11
C ILE A 105 3.92 4.97 9.97
N GLU A 106 4.74 5.91 10.46
CA GLU A 106 5.84 5.61 11.38
C GLU A 106 5.24 5.03 12.67
N GLY A 107 5.67 3.82 13.04
CA GLY A 107 5.14 3.11 14.20
C GLY A 107 3.75 2.51 14.03
N TYR A 108 3.14 2.58 12.84
CA TYR A 108 1.95 1.79 12.55
C TYR A 108 2.32 0.31 12.55
N VAL A 109 1.87 -0.39 13.58
CA VAL A 109 1.99 -1.84 13.74
C VAL A 109 0.70 -2.35 14.35
N VAL A 110 0.11 -3.37 13.73
CA VAL A 110 -1.03 -4.08 14.30
C VAL A 110 -0.56 -5.32 15.04
N THR A 111 -1.42 -5.86 15.91
CA THR A 111 -1.11 -7.15 16.54
C THR A 111 -1.08 -8.25 15.48
N PRO A 112 -0.24 -9.29 15.64
CA PRO A 112 -0.19 -10.42 14.71
C PRO A 112 -1.54 -11.12 14.50
N ASP A 113 -2.48 -10.97 15.43
CA ASP A 113 -3.82 -11.57 15.38
C ASP A 113 -4.85 -10.69 14.66
N THR A 114 -4.51 -9.45 14.28
CA THR A 114 -5.41 -8.55 13.55
C THR A 114 -5.62 -9.09 12.13
N ARG A 115 -6.84 -9.46 11.78
CA ARG A 115 -7.19 -10.08 10.49
C ARG A 115 -8.44 -9.47 9.89
N VAL A 116 -8.54 -9.56 8.56
CA VAL A 116 -9.77 -9.32 7.78
C VAL A 116 -10.28 -10.63 7.18
N THR A 117 -11.55 -10.68 6.78
CA THR A 117 -12.10 -11.83 6.03
C THR A 117 -11.90 -11.70 4.52
N CYS A 118 -11.70 -10.46 4.05
CA CYS A 118 -11.40 -10.12 2.66
C CYS A 118 -10.16 -10.86 2.14
N PRO A 119 -10.21 -11.46 0.93
CA PRO A 119 -9.02 -11.99 0.26
C PRO A 119 -7.95 -10.92 0.06
N ILE A 120 -6.67 -11.30 0.21
CA ILE A 120 -5.54 -10.39 0.07
C ILE A 120 -4.59 -10.87 -1.02
N SER A 121 -4.31 -10.01 -1.99
CA SER A 121 -3.15 -10.16 -2.87
C SER A 121 -2.08 -9.17 -2.46
N THR A 122 -0.86 -9.66 -2.25
CA THR A 122 0.31 -8.79 -2.18
C THR A 122 0.96 -8.66 -3.54
N VAL A 123 1.47 -7.46 -3.84
CA VAL A 123 2.11 -7.20 -5.12
C VAL A 123 3.40 -6.42 -4.91
N ILE A 124 4.54 -6.99 -5.30
CA ILE A 124 5.87 -6.39 -5.11
C ILE A 124 6.69 -6.36 -6.41
N GLY A 125 7.68 -5.48 -6.45
CA GLY A 125 8.72 -5.50 -7.47
C GLY A 125 9.84 -6.48 -7.09
N VAL A 126 10.37 -7.22 -8.06
CA VAL A 126 11.47 -8.19 -7.83
C VAL A 126 12.75 -7.54 -7.30
N SER A 127 12.95 -6.26 -7.60
CA SER A 127 14.09 -5.47 -7.14
C SER A 127 13.67 -4.38 -6.14
N ASP A 128 12.56 -4.57 -5.43
CA ASP A 128 12.14 -3.66 -4.37
C ASP A 128 13.04 -3.84 -3.13
N GLU A 129 13.94 -2.88 -2.90
CA GLU A 129 14.81 -2.86 -1.72
C GLU A 129 14.06 -2.50 -0.42
N ARG A 130 12.80 -2.03 -0.54
CA ARG A 130 11.93 -1.67 0.57
C ARG A 130 10.96 -2.77 0.92
N VAL A 131 10.86 -3.91 0.24
CA VAL A 131 9.95 -4.99 0.67
C VAL A 131 10.53 -6.32 0.22
N THR A 132 10.83 -7.20 1.17
CA THR A 132 11.23 -8.57 0.82
C THR A 132 10.01 -9.43 0.53
N SER A 133 10.18 -10.51 -0.24
CA SER A 133 9.12 -11.51 -0.44
C SER A 133 8.59 -12.05 0.90
N ASP A 134 9.48 -12.38 1.85
CA ASP A 134 9.09 -12.87 3.19
C ASP A 134 8.22 -11.86 3.97
N GLU A 135 8.53 -10.56 3.86
CA GLU A 135 7.73 -9.49 4.48
C GLU A 135 6.35 -9.35 3.80
N ALA A 136 6.28 -9.62 2.49
CA ALA A 136 5.03 -9.60 1.72
C ALA A 136 4.18 -10.85 2.00
N GLU A 137 4.78 -12.04 2.06
CA GLU A 137 4.11 -13.30 2.38
C GLU A 137 3.38 -13.26 3.73
N ASP A 138 3.93 -12.51 4.68
CA ASP A 138 3.32 -12.34 6.00
C ASP A 138 1.95 -11.64 5.99
N TRP A 139 1.56 -10.98 4.90
CA TRP A 139 0.18 -10.50 4.74
C TRP A 139 -0.84 -11.64 4.76
N GLY A 140 -0.47 -12.86 4.39
CA GLY A 140 -1.33 -14.03 4.50
C GLY A 140 -1.74 -14.33 5.95
N LYS A 141 -0.99 -13.82 6.95
CA LYS A 141 -1.36 -13.91 8.37
C LYS A 141 -2.42 -12.88 8.78
N HIS A 142 -2.74 -11.92 7.91
CA HIS A 142 -3.69 -10.84 8.17
C HIS A 142 -5.03 -11.01 7.43
N THR A 143 -5.27 -12.18 6.84
CA THR A 143 -6.58 -12.56 6.32
C THR A 143 -7.00 -13.94 6.82
N THR A 144 -8.31 -14.20 6.81
CA THR A 144 -8.89 -15.55 6.88
C THR A 144 -9.44 -16.03 5.53
N GLY A 145 -9.43 -15.16 4.52
CA GLY A 145 -9.76 -15.49 3.13
C GLY A 145 -8.53 -15.96 2.35
N ASP A 146 -8.65 -15.99 1.02
CA ASP A 146 -7.55 -16.40 0.15
C ASP A 146 -6.39 -15.40 0.20
N PHE A 147 -5.18 -15.93 0.03
CA PHE A 147 -3.95 -15.15 -0.03
C PHE A 147 -3.12 -15.54 -1.26
N GLU A 148 -2.60 -14.54 -1.96
CA GLU A 148 -1.58 -14.72 -3.00
C GLU A 148 -0.51 -13.62 -2.96
N LEU A 149 0.71 -13.97 -3.37
CA LEU A 149 1.80 -13.05 -3.63
C LEU A 149 2.09 -13.01 -5.12
N MET A 150 2.09 -11.80 -5.69
CA MET A 150 2.45 -11.54 -7.08
C MET A 150 3.73 -10.69 -7.15
N VAL A 151 4.69 -11.11 -7.97
CA VAL A 151 5.97 -10.43 -8.14
C VAL A 151 6.10 -9.97 -9.58
N PHE A 152 6.35 -8.67 -9.77
CA PHE A 152 6.54 -8.05 -11.07
C PHE A 152 7.98 -7.59 -11.29
N PRO A 153 8.45 -7.45 -12.55
CA PRO A 153 9.71 -6.77 -12.83
C PRO A 153 9.66 -5.30 -12.38
N GLY A 154 10.70 -4.83 -11.68
CA GLY A 154 10.84 -3.45 -11.23
C GLY A 154 11.15 -3.33 -9.73
N GLY A 155 11.41 -2.10 -9.29
CA GLY A 155 11.68 -1.75 -7.90
C GLY A 155 10.42 -1.40 -7.12
N HIS A 156 10.55 -0.52 -6.12
CA HIS A 156 9.43 -0.10 -5.27
C HIS A 156 8.23 0.39 -6.10
N PHE A 157 8.48 1.22 -7.11
CA PHE A 157 7.45 1.74 -8.01
C PHE A 157 7.25 0.91 -9.29
N TYR A 158 7.43 -0.42 -9.23
CA TYR A 158 7.22 -1.31 -10.40
C TYR A 158 5.90 -1.05 -11.16
N LEU A 159 4.84 -0.61 -10.45
CA LEU A 159 3.52 -0.36 -11.05
C LEU A 159 3.54 0.68 -12.18
N THR A 160 4.51 1.59 -12.23
CA THR A 160 4.56 2.61 -13.29
C THR A 160 4.94 2.01 -14.63
N GLU A 161 5.81 1.00 -14.62
CA GLU A 161 6.26 0.30 -15.83
C GLU A 161 5.37 -0.90 -16.16
N GLN A 162 4.79 -1.53 -15.13
CA GLN A 162 4.00 -2.76 -15.24
C GLN A 162 2.48 -2.53 -15.22
N LEU A 163 2.03 -1.28 -15.39
CA LEU A 163 0.62 -0.89 -15.25
C LEU A 163 -0.36 -1.80 -16.02
N PRO A 164 -0.11 -2.18 -17.29
CA PRO A 164 -1.03 -3.05 -18.02
C PRO A 164 -1.18 -4.45 -17.40
N ASP A 165 -0.10 -5.02 -16.87
CA ASP A 165 -0.12 -6.36 -16.28
C ASP A 165 -0.68 -6.32 -14.85
N VAL A 166 -0.40 -5.26 -14.09
CA VAL A 166 -1.02 -5.01 -12.78
C VAL A 166 -2.54 -4.84 -12.93
N ALA A 167 -2.99 -4.04 -13.90
CA ALA A 167 -4.41 -3.84 -14.15
C ALA A 167 -5.12 -5.14 -14.54
N ARG A 168 -4.48 -5.97 -15.38
CA ARG A 168 -5.01 -7.30 -15.74
C ARG A 168 -5.12 -8.21 -14.53
N PHE A 169 -4.06 -8.29 -13.73
CA PHE A 169 -4.04 -9.05 -12.49
C PHE A 169 -5.19 -8.65 -11.57
N VAL A 170 -5.38 -7.35 -11.31
CA VAL A 170 -6.49 -6.83 -10.50
C VAL A 170 -7.85 -7.21 -11.10
N ALA A 171 -8.04 -6.97 -12.40
CA ALA A 171 -9.30 -7.24 -13.10
C ALA A 171 -9.72 -8.71 -13.01
N GLU A 172 -8.77 -9.64 -13.15
CA GLU A 172 -9.01 -11.09 -13.05
C GLU A 172 -9.49 -11.53 -11.66
N ARG A 173 -9.09 -10.85 -10.59
CA ARG A 173 -9.49 -11.20 -9.21
C ARG A 173 -10.84 -10.61 -8.85
N ILE A 174 -11.07 -9.34 -9.21
CA ILE A 174 -12.35 -8.67 -8.88
C ILE A 174 -13.54 -9.19 -9.70
N SER A 175 -13.27 -9.91 -10.80
CA SER A 175 -14.29 -10.50 -11.68
C SER A 175 -14.72 -11.93 -11.29
N GLN A 176 -14.08 -12.56 -10.29
CA GLN A 176 -14.45 -13.89 -9.78
C GLN A 176 -15.70 -13.85 -8.92
#